data_AF-A0A6B2VF71-F1
#
_entry.id   AF-A0A6B2VF71-F1
#
_cell.length_a   1.000
_cell.length_b   1.000
_cell.length_c   1.000
_cell.angle_alpha   90.00
_cell.angle_beta   90.00
_cell.angle_gamma   90.00
#
_symmetry.space_group_name_H-M   'P 1'
#
loop_
_entity.id
_entity.type
_entity.pdbx_description
1 polymer ?
#
loop_
_entity_poly.entity_id
_entity_poly.type
_entity_poly.pdbx_seq_one_letter_code
_entity_poly.pdbx_strand_id
1 'polypeptide(L)'
;MGDAQKIINIAKAEAGYHEGRANGHWNNDQKYSDQVPGLEWSDFQAWCATFVSWCAMKASLATLYPRTASCLTAVAWFKSRKRFSAFPAVGAQVFYGTNGGSHTGLVYAYDARYIYTIEGNSNTNGSAEGDGVYLQKRERRSSYVFGYGYPAFAEGIDSADPAWKGKAPKPAAPKPSAIVALSSGVKPGAHHKQVKELQQLLIKAGYGPIPGSVTDFYGPETQKAVGRFHTKNPQYRSKGKSFDPAIGPGGFKELQKEAGRK
;
A
#
# COMPACT_ATOMS: atom_id res chain seq x y z
N MET A 1 -5.34 5.80 7.18
CA MET A 1 -4.63 5.54 5.91
C MET A 1 -3.66 6.69 5.70
N GLY A 2 -2.39 6.43 5.39
CA GLY A 2 -1.40 7.48 5.12
C GLY A 2 -1.75 8.29 3.87
N ASP A 3 -1.25 9.52 3.78
CA ASP A 3 -1.47 10.45 2.69
C ASP A 3 -1.00 9.89 1.34
N ALA A 4 0.14 9.22 1.30
CA ALA A 4 0.61 8.54 0.08
C ALA A 4 -0.43 7.55 -0.46
N GLN A 5 -1.01 6.73 0.43
CA GLN A 5 -2.01 5.74 0.02
C GLN A 5 -3.34 6.39 -0.36
N LYS A 6 -3.73 7.52 0.26
CA LYS A 6 -4.96 8.25 -0.11
C LYS A 6 -4.90 8.71 -1.56
N ILE A 7 -3.86 9.42 -1.96
CA ILE A 7 -3.74 9.92 -3.34
C ILE A 7 -3.60 8.78 -4.36
N ILE A 8 -2.86 7.73 -4.01
CA ILE A 8 -2.73 6.53 -4.86
C ILE A 8 -4.10 5.87 -5.08
N ASN A 9 -4.93 5.75 -4.04
CA ASN A 9 -6.25 5.13 -4.18
C ASN A 9 -7.18 5.96 -5.06
N ILE A 10 -7.13 7.29 -4.95
CA ILE A 10 -7.89 8.19 -5.81
C ILE A 10 -7.44 8.05 -7.26
N ALA A 11 -6.13 8.08 -7.52
CA ALA A 11 -5.60 7.90 -8.87
C ALA A 11 -5.95 6.53 -9.46
N LYS A 12 -5.82 5.45 -8.67
CA LYS A 12 -6.16 4.09 -9.11
C LYS A 12 -7.65 3.91 -9.44
N ALA A 13 -8.54 4.61 -8.75
CA ALA A 13 -9.98 4.56 -9.03
C ALA A 13 -10.32 5.14 -10.41
N GLU A 14 -9.43 5.95 -11.00
CA GLU A 14 -9.60 6.52 -12.33
C GLU A 14 -8.98 5.65 -13.44
N ALA A 15 -8.27 4.57 -13.11
CA ALA A 15 -7.67 3.69 -14.12
C ALA A 15 -8.74 3.12 -15.07
N GLY A 16 -8.54 3.30 -16.38
CA GLY A 16 -9.52 2.96 -17.42
C GLY A 16 -10.48 4.09 -17.80
N TYR A 17 -10.40 5.27 -17.14
CA TYR A 17 -11.06 6.47 -17.65
C TYR A 17 -10.46 6.88 -18.99
N HIS A 18 -11.32 7.36 -19.89
CA HIS A 18 -10.97 7.90 -21.19
C HIS A 18 -11.51 9.31 -21.37
N GLU A 19 -10.75 10.14 -22.08
CA GLU A 19 -11.19 11.47 -22.53
C GLU A 19 -12.27 11.39 -23.61
N GLY A 20 -12.82 12.54 -24.01
CA GLY A 20 -13.81 12.63 -25.08
C GLY A 20 -13.25 12.25 -26.45
N ARG A 21 -14.17 12.06 -27.40
CA ARG A 21 -13.83 11.83 -28.81
C ARG A 21 -14.63 12.76 -29.71
N ALA A 22 -13.95 13.35 -30.68
CA ALA A 22 -14.56 14.15 -31.74
C ALA A 22 -13.95 13.77 -33.09
N ASN A 23 -14.79 13.64 -34.12
CA ASN A 23 -14.36 13.32 -35.49
C ASN A 23 -13.45 12.07 -35.59
N GLY A 24 -13.67 11.07 -34.73
CA GLY A 24 -12.88 9.83 -34.69
C GLY A 24 -11.59 9.91 -33.86
N HIS A 25 -11.20 11.08 -33.38
CA HIS A 25 -9.96 11.30 -32.60
C HIS A 25 -10.26 11.60 -31.13
N TRP A 26 -9.33 11.23 -30.26
CA TRP A 26 -9.29 11.71 -28.88
C TRP A 26 -8.96 13.21 -28.89
N ASN A 27 -9.68 13.99 -28.07
CA ASN A 27 -9.67 15.45 -28.17
C ASN A 27 -9.26 16.15 -26.86
N ASN A 28 -8.73 15.41 -25.90
CA ASN A 28 -8.37 15.87 -24.55
C ASN A 28 -9.51 16.51 -23.75
N ASP A 29 -10.78 16.29 -24.14
CA ASP A 29 -11.96 16.70 -23.36
C ASP A 29 -12.06 15.81 -22.12
N GLN A 30 -11.86 16.37 -20.93
CA GLN A 30 -11.88 15.58 -19.70
C GLN A 30 -12.37 16.33 -18.47
N LYS A 31 -12.92 15.57 -17.52
CA LYS A 31 -13.61 16.08 -16.32
C LYS A 31 -12.70 16.72 -15.27
N TYR A 32 -11.38 16.54 -15.34
CA TYR A 32 -10.43 16.97 -14.31
C TYR A 32 -10.15 18.46 -14.36
N SER A 33 -10.05 19.07 -15.55
CA SER A 33 -9.82 20.52 -15.70
C SER A 33 -10.88 21.34 -14.97
N ASP A 34 -12.16 21.02 -15.20
CA ASP A 34 -13.31 21.68 -14.56
C ASP A 34 -13.36 21.52 -13.04
N GLN A 35 -12.73 20.46 -12.52
CA GLN A 35 -12.76 20.15 -11.11
C GLN A 35 -11.58 20.73 -10.34
N VAL A 36 -10.55 21.25 -11.01
CA VAL A 36 -9.38 21.85 -10.35
C VAL A 36 -9.47 23.38 -10.47
N PRO A 37 -9.75 24.10 -9.36
CA PRO A 37 -9.92 25.54 -9.41
C PRO A 37 -8.72 26.27 -10.01
N GLY A 38 -8.96 27.00 -11.10
CA GLY A 38 -7.95 27.76 -11.83
C GLY A 38 -7.28 27.01 -12.99
N LEU A 39 -7.71 25.78 -13.31
CA LEU A 39 -7.24 24.99 -14.45
C LEU A 39 -8.36 24.66 -15.47
N GLU A 40 -9.53 25.29 -15.35
CA GLU A 40 -10.67 25.09 -16.25
C GLU A 40 -10.26 25.37 -17.71
N TRP A 41 -9.43 26.39 -17.93
CA TRP A 41 -8.87 26.74 -19.24
C TRP A 41 -8.02 25.65 -19.89
N SER A 42 -7.56 24.65 -19.13
CA SER A 42 -6.70 23.57 -19.63
C SER A 42 -7.49 22.38 -20.18
N ASP A 43 -8.82 22.42 -20.18
CA ASP A 43 -9.60 21.44 -20.93
C ASP A 43 -9.27 21.47 -22.42
N PHE A 44 -9.40 20.32 -23.10
CA PHE A 44 -8.90 20.09 -24.47
C PHE A 44 -7.36 20.23 -24.64
N GLN A 45 -6.59 20.38 -23.56
CA GLN A 45 -5.12 20.36 -23.57
C GLN A 45 -4.59 19.04 -22.99
N ALA A 46 -3.31 18.74 -23.25
CA ALA A 46 -2.63 17.61 -22.59
C ALA A 46 -2.76 17.71 -21.06
N TRP A 47 -3.33 16.68 -20.44
CA TRP A 47 -3.86 16.77 -19.07
C TRP A 47 -3.13 15.89 -18.04
N CYS A 48 -1.95 15.37 -18.36
CA CYS A 48 -1.17 14.53 -17.44
C CYS A 48 -0.86 15.22 -16.10
N ALA A 49 -0.47 16.50 -16.11
CA ALA A 49 -0.22 17.28 -14.89
C ALA A 49 -1.50 17.76 -14.20
N THR A 50 -2.54 18.08 -14.98
CA THR A 50 -3.88 18.40 -14.47
C THR A 50 -4.46 17.22 -13.70
N PHE A 51 -4.29 15.98 -14.19
CA PHE A 51 -4.68 14.76 -13.48
C PHE A 51 -4.02 14.65 -12.10
N VAL A 52 -2.70 14.84 -12.01
CA VAL A 52 -2.00 14.78 -10.71
C VAL A 52 -2.48 15.90 -9.77
N SER A 53 -2.71 17.10 -10.29
CA SER A 53 -3.29 18.23 -9.54
C SER A 53 -4.67 17.88 -8.98
N TRP A 54 -5.51 17.24 -9.80
CA TRP A 54 -6.83 16.76 -9.42
C TRP A 54 -6.76 15.67 -8.35
N CYS A 55 -5.90 14.67 -8.51
CA CYS A 55 -5.70 13.62 -7.52
C CYS A 55 -5.29 14.20 -6.16
N ALA A 56 -4.33 15.15 -6.15
CA ALA A 56 -3.89 15.82 -4.94
C ALA A 56 -5.02 16.61 -4.27
N MET A 57 -5.84 17.32 -5.05
CA MET A 57 -6.99 18.06 -4.52
C MET A 57 -8.03 17.12 -3.91
N LYS A 58 -8.43 16.06 -4.61
CA LYS A 58 -9.40 15.08 -4.11
C LYS A 58 -8.89 14.34 -2.88
N ALA A 59 -7.56 14.18 -2.75
CA ALA A 59 -6.94 13.58 -1.56
C ALA A 59 -6.86 14.55 -0.37
N SER A 60 -7.26 15.81 -0.53
CA SER A 60 -7.01 16.91 0.42
C SER A 60 -5.51 17.16 0.66
N LEU A 61 -4.69 16.97 -0.37
CA LEU A 61 -3.23 17.13 -0.37
C LEU A 61 -2.75 18.21 -1.35
N ALA A 62 -3.63 19.12 -1.78
CA ALA A 62 -3.33 20.16 -2.77
C ALA A 62 -2.17 21.10 -2.37
N THR A 63 -1.79 21.16 -1.09
CA THR A 63 -0.64 21.95 -0.62
C THR A 63 0.70 21.20 -0.78
N LEU A 64 0.65 19.88 -0.99
CA LEU A 64 1.82 19.01 -1.10
C LEU A 64 2.25 18.73 -2.56
N TYR A 65 1.41 19.12 -3.52
CA TYR A 65 1.66 19.01 -4.96
C TYR A 65 1.40 20.37 -5.65
N PRO A 66 2.06 20.64 -6.79
CA PRO A 66 1.73 21.80 -7.60
C PRO A 66 0.34 21.65 -8.22
N ARG A 67 -0.48 22.71 -8.13
CA ARG A 67 -1.71 22.83 -8.93
C ARG A 67 -1.36 23.48 -10.27
N THR A 68 -1.19 22.68 -11.32
CA THR A 68 -0.76 23.15 -12.64
C THR A 68 -1.09 22.16 -13.76
N ALA A 69 -1.28 22.66 -14.97
CA ALA A 69 -1.34 21.87 -16.20
C ALA A 69 0.05 21.63 -16.84
N SER A 70 1.13 22.22 -16.31
CA SER A 70 2.48 22.13 -16.90
C SER A 70 3.44 21.26 -16.09
N CYS A 71 4.03 20.26 -16.75
CA CYS A 71 5.08 19.43 -16.16
C CYS A 71 6.32 20.25 -15.75
N LEU A 72 6.74 21.24 -16.56
CA LEU A 72 7.87 22.10 -16.24
C LEU A 72 7.60 22.97 -15.00
N THR A 73 6.39 23.52 -14.88
CA THR A 73 5.97 24.27 -13.69
C THR A 73 5.99 23.39 -12.45
N ALA A 74 5.53 22.14 -12.57
CA ALA A 74 5.54 21.18 -11.49
C ALA A 74 6.98 20.80 -11.05
N VAL A 75 7.88 20.54 -12.01
CA VAL A 75 9.31 20.31 -11.75
C VAL A 75 9.92 21.51 -11.00
N ALA A 76 9.68 22.73 -11.48
CA ALA A 76 10.19 23.95 -10.84
C ALA A 76 9.65 24.12 -9.40
N TRP A 77 8.38 23.80 -9.18
CA TRP A 77 7.73 23.87 -7.87
C TRP A 77 8.36 22.92 -6.84
N PHE A 78 8.66 21.68 -7.22
CA PHE A 78 9.34 20.71 -6.35
C PHE A 78 10.80 21.08 -6.12
N LYS A 79 11.51 21.54 -7.16
CA LYS A 79 12.90 21.99 -7.05
C LYS A 79 13.05 23.20 -6.11
N SER A 80 12.19 24.21 -6.21
CA SER A 80 12.23 25.39 -5.34
C SER A 80 12.00 25.06 -3.86
N ARG A 81 11.33 23.94 -3.59
CA ARG A 81 11.10 23.40 -2.23
C ARG A 81 12.18 22.44 -1.75
N LYS A 82 13.22 22.17 -2.55
CA LYS A 82 14.25 21.15 -2.28
C LYS A 82 13.63 19.76 -2.09
N ARG A 83 12.59 19.47 -2.86
CA ARG A 83 11.79 18.22 -2.82
C ARG A 83 11.81 17.52 -4.16
N PHE A 84 12.94 17.54 -4.87
CA PHE A 84 13.11 16.85 -6.15
C PHE A 84 14.30 15.88 -6.04
N SER A 85 14.12 14.64 -6.47
CA SER A 85 15.14 13.59 -6.38
C SER A 85 15.27 12.82 -7.69
N ALA A 86 16.43 12.21 -7.91
CA ALA A 86 16.66 11.26 -9.00
C ALA A 86 16.16 9.84 -8.66
N PHE A 87 15.71 9.59 -7.42
CA PHE A 87 15.23 8.29 -6.98
C PHE A 87 13.71 8.28 -6.84
N PRO A 88 13.01 7.17 -7.16
CA PRO A 88 11.59 7.03 -6.95
C PRO A 88 11.23 6.96 -5.47
N ALA A 89 9.98 7.32 -5.21
CA ALA A 89 9.35 7.18 -3.91
C ALA A 89 7.84 6.96 -4.06
N VAL A 90 7.24 6.23 -3.13
CA VAL A 90 5.79 5.98 -3.14
C VAL A 90 5.04 7.30 -2.89
N GLY A 91 4.09 7.60 -3.78
CA GLY A 91 3.35 8.86 -3.82
C GLY A 91 4.08 10.00 -4.54
N ALA A 92 5.34 9.83 -4.97
CA ALA A 92 6.02 10.86 -5.74
C ALA A 92 5.37 11.10 -7.10
N GLN A 93 5.43 12.35 -7.57
CA GLN A 93 5.12 12.68 -8.96
C GLN A 93 6.37 12.42 -9.80
N VAL A 94 6.33 11.47 -10.73
CA VAL A 94 7.42 11.21 -11.67
C VAL A 94 7.33 12.15 -12.87
N PHE A 95 8.46 12.55 -13.42
CA PHE A 95 8.55 13.43 -14.60
C PHE A 95 9.42 12.79 -15.67
N TYR A 96 9.01 12.95 -16.93
CA TYR A 96 9.64 12.30 -18.07
C TYR A 96 10.07 13.30 -19.15
N GLY A 97 11.03 12.87 -19.97
CA GLY A 97 11.54 13.60 -21.12
C GLY A 97 12.46 14.77 -20.77
N THR A 98 12.76 15.59 -21.77
CA THR A 98 13.70 16.71 -21.64
C THR A 98 13.28 17.63 -20.51
N ASN A 99 14.16 17.79 -19.51
CA ASN A 99 13.93 18.58 -18.30
C ASN A 99 12.68 18.18 -17.48
N GLY A 100 12.11 16.99 -17.74
CA GLY A 100 10.87 16.53 -17.12
C GLY A 100 9.61 17.20 -17.68
N GLY A 101 9.70 17.82 -18.86
CA GLY A 101 8.61 18.60 -19.43
C GLY A 101 7.61 17.81 -20.27
N SER A 102 7.89 16.54 -20.60
CA SER A 102 7.10 15.81 -21.60
C SER A 102 5.88 15.10 -21.02
N HIS A 103 6.01 14.46 -19.85
CA HIS A 103 4.92 13.71 -19.25
C HIS A 103 5.12 13.52 -17.74
N THR A 104 4.06 13.16 -17.02
CA THR A 104 4.09 12.94 -15.58
C THR A 104 3.09 11.91 -15.11
N GLY A 105 3.31 11.34 -13.92
CA GLY A 105 2.41 10.39 -13.28
C GLY A 105 2.65 10.26 -11.78
N LEU A 106 1.82 9.47 -11.11
CA LEU A 106 1.95 9.16 -9.69
C LEU A 106 2.55 7.78 -9.46
N VAL A 107 3.68 7.71 -8.75
CA VAL A 107 4.32 6.44 -8.38
C VAL A 107 3.52 5.75 -7.27
N TYR A 108 3.01 4.54 -7.51
CA TYR A 108 2.34 3.75 -6.48
C TYR A 108 3.19 2.63 -5.91
N ALA A 109 4.23 2.21 -6.61
CA ALA A 109 5.21 1.24 -6.15
C ALA A 109 6.53 1.41 -6.92
N TYR A 110 7.60 0.86 -6.36
CA TYR A 110 8.86 0.69 -7.05
C TYR A 110 9.56 -0.56 -6.54
N ASP A 111 10.48 -1.10 -7.34
CA ASP A 111 11.40 -2.15 -6.93
C ASP A 111 12.84 -1.79 -7.33
N ALA A 112 13.74 -2.77 -7.35
CA ALA A 112 15.13 -2.58 -7.73
C ALA A 112 15.30 -2.08 -9.18
N ARG A 113 14.38 -2.42 -10.08
CA ARG A 113 14.46 -2.16 -11.53
C ARG A 113 13.33 -1.30 -12.07
N TYR A 114 12.14 -1.36 -11.49
CA TYR A 114 10.95 -0.72 -12.05
C TYR A 114 10.34 0.32 -11.13
N ILE A 115 9.66 1.27 -11.75
CA ILE A 115 8.60 2.07 -11.14
C ILE A 115 7.26 1.62 -11.70
N TYR A 116 6.24 1.71 -10.85
CA TYR A 116 4.86 1.45 -11.21
C TYR A 116 4.04 2.69 -10.93
N THR A 117 3.33 3.18 -11.94
CA THR A 117 2.73 4.52 -11.94
C THR A 117 1.26 4.48 -12.37
N ILE A 118 0.51 5.51 -11.97
CA ILE A 118 -0.78 5.86 -12.55
C ILE A 118 -0.58 7.15 -13.35
N GLU A 119 -0.84 7.10 -14.65
CA GLU A 119 -0.55 8.17 -15.61
C GLU A 119 -1.85 8.56 -16.33
N GLY A 120 -2.27 9.82 -16.18
CA GLY A 120 -3.37 10.40 -16.96
C GLY A 120 -2.84 11.01 -18.26
N ASN A 121 -3.68 11.10 -19.29
CA ASN A 121 -3.28 11.42 -20.66
C ASN A 121 -2.11 10.52 -21.11
N SER A 122 -2.25 9.23 -20.84
CA SER A 122 -1.38 8.16 -21.32
C SER A 122 -2.18 7.20 -22.20
N ASN A 123 -1.51 6.27 -22.87
CA ASN A 123 -2.10 5.12 -23.57
C ASN A 123 -1.34 3.84 -23.19
N THR A 124 -1.72 2.68 -23.75
CA THR A 124 -1.07 1.38 -23.47
C THR A 124 0.44 1.35 -23.73
N ASN A 125 0.93 2.15 -24.68
CA ASN A 125 2.36 2.24 -25.03
C ASN A 125 3.08 3.40 -24.31
N GLY A 126 2.35 4.21 -23.52
CA GLY A 126 2.90 5.33 -22.78
C GLY A 126 3.39 6.49 -23.65
N SER A 127 2.84 6.65 -24.86
CA SER A 127 3.11 7.77 -25.78
C SER A 127 2.48 9.09 -25.27
N ALA A 128 3.03 10.22 -25.72
CA ALA A 128 2.61 11.57 -25.32
C ALA A 128 1.19 11.96 -25.79
N GLU A 129 0.65 11.29 -26.81
CA GLU A 129 -0.77 11.42 -27.20
C GLU A 129 -1.59 10.33 -26.50
N GLY A 130 -1.74 10.49 -25.20
CA GLY A 130 -2.56 9.58 -24.40
C GLY A 130 -4.04 9.85 -24.54
N ASP A 131 -4.84 8.85 -24.19
CA ASP A 131 -6.30 8.86 -24.36
C ASP A 131 -7.05 8.53 -23.06
N GLY A 132 -6.33 8.34 -21.95
CA GLY A 132 -6.93 7.94 -20.71
C GLY A 132 -5.96 7.82 -19.54
N VAL A 133 -6.44 7.16 -18.49
CA VAL A 133 -5.67 6.87 -17.27
C VAL A 133 -5.22 5.42 -17.26
N TYR A 134 -3.91 5.21 -17.18
CA TYR A 134 -3.29 3.89 -17.29
C TYR A 134 -2.39 3.58 -16.10
N LEU A 135 -2.33 2.29 -15.77
CA LEU A 135 -1.26 1.75 -14.94
C LEU A 135 -0.06 1.45 -15.82
N GLN A 136 1.09 2.04 -15.48
CA GLN A 136 2.31 1.91 -16.26
C GLN A 136 3.41 1.23 -15.46
N LYS A 137 4.28 0.50 -16.17
CA LYS A 137 5.50 -0.11 -15.64
C LYS A 137 6.68 0.36 -16.49
N ARG A 138 7.60 1.11 -15.88
CA ARG A 138 8.77 1.65 -16.58
C ARG A 138 10.05 1.36 -15.82
N GLU A 139 11.16 1.25 -16.52
CA GLU A 139 12.47 1.12 -15.87
C GLU A 139 12.82 2.41 -15.15
N ARG A 140 13.05 2.33 -13.84
CA ARG A 140 13.28 3.51 -12.99
C ARG A 140 14.61 4.23 -13.25
N ARG A 141 15.48 3.65 -14.06
CA ARG A 141 16.78 4.21 -14.48
C ARG A 141 16.85 4.46 -16.00
N SER A 142 15.70 4.45 -16.68
CA SER A 142 15.64 4.84 -18.09
C SER A 142 16.07 6.31 -18.25
N SER A 143 16.78 6.63 -19.33
CA SER A 143 17.14 8.01 -19.69
C SER A 143 15.94 8.91 -19.93
N TYR A 144 14.76 8.33 -20.18
CA TYR A 144 13.52 9.07 -20.31
C TYR A 144 12.96 9.54 -18.96
N VAL A 145 13.37 8.92 -17.84
CA VAL A 145 12.98 9.34 -16.49
C VAL A 145 13.86 10.52 -16.09
N PHE A 146 13.25 11.69 -15.95
CA PHE A 146 13.98 12.90 -15.54
C PHE A 146 14.16 12.98 -14.02
N GLY A 147 13.13 12.63 -13.25
CA GLY A 147 13.19 12.64 -11.80
C GLY A 147 11.82 12.64 -11.12
N TYR A 148 11.82 12.88 -9.82
CA TYR A 148 10.69 12.65 -8.94
C TYR A 148 10.47 13.81 -7.97
N GLY A 149 9.26 14.38 -7.98
CA GLY A 149 8.78 15.36 -7.02
C GLY A 149 8.25 14.69 -5.76
N TYR A 150 8.80 15.06 -4.60
CA TYR A 150 8.51 14.44 -3.30
C TYR A 150 7.49 15.26 -2.51
N PRO A 151 6.21 14.88 -2.45
CA PRO A 151 5.22 15.54 -1.59
C PRO A 151 5.59 15.42 -0.11
N ALA A 152 5.43 16.49 0.66
CA ALA A 152 5.82 16.58 2.07
C ALA A 152 4.81 15.93 3.02
N PHE A 153 4.58 14.63 2.86
CA PHE A 153 3.71 13.84 3.73
C PHE A 153 4.16 13.88 5.19
N ALA A 154 3.20 14.00 6.10
CA ALA A 154 3.47 14.07 7.54
C ALA A 154 4.04 12.76 8.09
N GLU A 155 3.61 11.62 7.55
CA GLU A 155 4.13 10.31 7.93
C GLU A 155 5.56 10.06 7.44
N GLY A 156 6.11 10.87 6.54
CA GLY A 156 7.35 10.59 5.83
C GLY A 156 7.12 10.04 4.42
N ILE A 157 8.19 9.70 3.71
CA ILE A 157 8.12 9.25 2.32
C ILE A 157 8.98 7.99 2.10
N ASP A 158 8.34 6.92 1.62
CA ASP A 158 9.03 5.68 1.29
C ASP A 158 9.79 5.89 -0.02
N SER A 159 11.11 6.02 0.09
CA SER A 159 11.99 6.45 -0.99
C SER A 159 13.20 5.54 -1.11
N ALA A 160 13.61 5.32 -2.35
CA ALA A 160 14.87 4.65 -2.66
C ALA A 160 16.10 5.58 -2.58
N ASP A 161 15.90 6.86 -2.27
CA ASP A 161 16.97 7.84 -2.09
C ASP A 161 17.70 7.59 -0.75
N PRO A 162 19.01 7.27 -0.76
CA PRO A 162 19.76 7.08 0.47
C PRO A 162 19.72 8.29 1.42
N ALA A 163 19.61 9.51 0.89
CA ALA A 163 19.52 10.73 1.68
C ALA A 163 18.18 10.88 2.43
N TRP A 164 17.17 10.06 2.09
CA TRP A 164 15.83 10.11 2.67
C TRP A 164 15.50 8.92 3.57
N LYS A 165 16.44 7.99 3.81
CA LYS A 165 16.23 6.81 4.67
C LYS A 165 15.67 7.14 6.05
N GLY A 166 16.14 8.24 6.67
CA GLY A 166 15.66 8.69 7.99
C GLY A 166 14.28 9.36 7.99
N LYS A 167 13.69 9.57 6.81
CA LYS A 167 12.38 10.21 6.61
C LYS A 167 11.33 9.21 6.08
N ALA A 168 11.64 7.92 6.10
CA ALA A 168 10.69 6.88 5.71
C ALA A 168 9.51 6.81 6.69
N PRO A 169 8.31 6.44 6.22
CA PRO A 169 7.18 6.18 7.10
C PRO A 169 7.51 5.12 8.13
N LYS A 170 7.09 5.36 9.37
CA LYS A 170 7.08 4.30 10.36
C LYS A 170 6.27 3.13 9.78
N PRO A 171 6.77 1.88 9.86
CA PRO A 171 6.03 0.72 9.38
C PRO A 171 4.61 0.78 9.94
N ALA A 172 3.62 0.67 9.08
CA ALA A 172 2.23 0.57 9.53
C ALA A 172 2.15 -0.61 10.51
N ALA A 173 1.50 -0.41 11.65
CA ALA A 173 1.26 -1.51 12.58
C ALA A 173 0.62 -2.67 11.79
N PRO A 174 1.12 -3.91 11.91
CA PRO A 174 0.58 -5.03 11.16
C PRO A 174 -0.93 -5.10 11.39
N LYS A 175 -1.70 -5.17 10.30
CA LYS A 175 -3.16 -5.33 10.39
C LYS A 175 -3.43 -6.57 11.25
N PRO A 176 -4.40 -6.52 12.19
CA PRO A 176 -4.82 -7.70 12.93
C PRO A 176 -5.11 -8.84 11.96
N SER A 177 -4.46 -10.00 12.16
CA SER A 177 -4.78 -11.18 11.35
C SER A 177 -6.21 -11.61 11.64
N ALA A 178 -6.93 -12.07 10.61
CA ALA A 178 -8.31 -12.54 10.76
C ALA A 178 -8.37 -13.78 11.67
N ILE A 179 -9.47 -13.92 12.43
CA ILE A 179 -9.78 -15.14 13.19
C ILE A 179 -10.11 -16.29 12.22
N VAL A 180 -9.42 -17.43 12.36
CA VAL A 180 -9.66 -18.63 11.56
C VAL A 180 -10.23 -19.78 12.41
N ALA A 181 -10.97 -20.69 11.77
CA ALA A 181 -11.51 -21.86 12.45
C ALA A 181 -10.41 -22.90 12.77
N LEU A 182 -10.62 -23.69 13.83
CA LEU A 182 -9.74 -24.81 14.17
C LEU A 182 -10.05 -25.99 13.24
N SER A 183 -9.04 -26.51 12.54
CA SER A 183 -9.12 -27.76 11.78
C SER A 183 -9.31 -28.94 12.73
N SER A 184 -10.19 -29.88 12.37
CA SER A 184 -10.42 -31.12 13.13
C SER A 184 -9.17 -32.00 13.27
N GLY A 185 -8.16 -31.80 12.40
CA GLY A 185 -6.87 -32.47 12.47
C GLY A 185 -5.95 -31.95 13.58
N VAL A 186 -6.25 -30.80 14.19
CA VAL A 186 -5.43 -30.21 15.27
C VAL A 186 -5.84 -30.80 16.61
N LYS A 187 -5.12 -31.83 17.04
CA LYS A 187 -5.37 -32.54 18.30
C LYS A 187 -4.07 -33.02 18.96
N PRO A 188 -4.05 -33.23 20.29
CA PRO A 188 -2.90 -33.77 21.01
C PRO A 188 -2.32 -35.03 20.33
N GLY A 189 -1.00 -35.04 20.14
CA GLY A 189 -0.27 -36.16 19.52
C GLY A 189 -0.32 -36.22 17.99
N ALA A 190 -1.01 -35.30 17.31
CA ALA A 190 -1.06 -35.26 15.85
C ALA A 190 -0.10 -34.21 15.25
N HIS A 191 0.31 -34.44 14.00
CA HIS A 191 0.94 -33.42 13.16
C HIS A 191 -0.12 -32.72 12.31
N HIS A 192 -0.09 -31.39 12.28
CA HIS A 192 -0.93 -30.58 11.40
C HIS A 192 -0.32 -29.18 11.20
N LYS A 193 -0.42 -28.63 9.97
CA LYS A 193 0.16 -27.32 9.61
C LYS A 193 -0.29 -26.18 10.55
N GLN A 194 -1.53 -26.23 11.04
CA GLN A 194 -2.10 -25.24 11.97
C GLN A 194 -1.56 -25.36 13.42
N VAL A 195 -0.85 -26.43 13.78
CA VAL A 195 -0.23 -26.53 15.13
C VAL A 195 0.86 -25.49 15.31
N LYS A 196 1.63 -25.18 14.26
CA LYS A 196 2.65 -24.13 14.31
C LYS A 196 2.02 -22.77 14.64
N GLU A 197 0.87 -22.48 14.05
CA GLU A 197 0.08 -21.29 14.33
C GLU A 197 -0.45 -21.30 15.78
N LEU A 198 -1.00 -22.42 16.25
CA LEU A 198 -1.44 -22.59 17.65
C LEU A 198 -0.30 -22.29 18.64
N GLN A 199 0.89 -22.85 18.42
CA GLN A 199 2.05 -22.63 19.28
C GLN A 199 2.49 -21.16 19.29
N GLN A 200 2.54 -20.51 18.12
CA GLN A 200 2.85 -19.09 18.01
C GLN A 200 1.84 -18.22 18.77
N LEU A 201 0.55 -18.53 18.66
CA LEU A 201 -0.51 -17.80 19.36
C LEU A 201 -0.43 -18.00 20.88
N LEU A 202 -0.15 -19.22 21.36
CA LEU A 202 0.07 -19.51 22.78
C LEU A 202 1.24 -18.70 23.35
N ILE A 203 2.37 -18.69 22.65
CA ILE A 203 3.54 -17.91 23.05
C ILE A 203 3.20 -16.42 23.08
N LYS A 204 2.57 -15.92 22.00
CA LYS A 204 2.22 -14.50 21.86
C LYS A 204 1.22 -14.02 22.92
N ALA A 205 0.26 -14.86 23.30
CA ALA A 205 -0.71 -14.56 24.35
C ALA A 205 -0.19 -14.81 25.79
N GLY A 206 1.09 -15.17 25.94
CA GLY A 206 1.73 -15.34 27.25
C GLY A 206 1.55 -16.71 27.89
N TYR A 207 1.06 -17.70 27.15
CA TYR A 207 0.90 -19.10 27.60
C TYR A 207 2.13 -19.97 27.32
N GLY A 208 3.22 -19.36 26.85
CA GLY A 208 4.53 -20.01 26.78
C GLY A 208 5.15 -20.31 28.17
N PRO A 209 6.41 -20.77 28.22
CA PRO A 209 7.22 -21.15 27.07
C PRO A 209 6.75 -22.48 26.46
N ILE A 210 7.04 -22.66 25.17
CA ILE A 210 7.02 -23.97 24.49
C ILE A 210 8.48 -24.20 24.10
N PRO A 211 9.25 -24.97 24.88
CA PRO A 211 10.67 -25.20 24.61
C PRO A 211 10.90 -25.82 23.23
N GLY A 212 11.96 -25.37 22.55
CA GLY A 212 12.29 -25.80 21.19
C GLY A 212 11.72 -24.89 20.09
N SER A 213 11.90 -25.29 18.84
CA SER A 213 11.34 -24.58 17.69
C SER A 213 9.84 -24.85 17.57
N VAL A 214 9.06 -23.88 17.07
CA VAL A 214 7.67 -24.13 16.71
C VAL A 214 7.57 -25.13 15.55
N THR A 215 6.78 -26.18 15.72
CA THR A 215 6.64 -27.31 14.79
C THR A 215 5.17 -27.52 14.40
N ASP A 216 4.92 -28.45 13.50
CA ASP A 216 3.57 -28.92 13.18
C ASP A 216 3.08 -30.00 14.17
N PHE A 217 3.86 -30.37 15.20
CA PHE A 217 3.53 -31.44 16.14
C PHE A 217 2.85 -30.92 17.41
N TYR A 218 1.67 -31.47 17.73
CA TYR A 218 0.94 -31.17 18.96
C TYR A 218 1.47 -32.00 20.13
N GLY A 219 2.75 -31.81 20.44
CA GLY A 219 3.46 -32.55 21.47
C GLY A 219 3.16 -32.09 22.90
N PRO A 220 3.81 -32.72 23.90
CA PRO A 220 3.60 -32.46 25.32
C PRO A 220 3.76 -30.99 25.73
N GLU A 221 4.71 -30.25 25.15
CA GLU A 221 4.92 -28.84 25.48
C GLU A 221 3.77 -27.95 24.97
N THR A 222 3.23 -28.25 23.79
CA THR A 222 2.00 -27.60 23.29
C THR A 222 0.82 -27.90 24.22
N GLN A 223 0.69 -29.15 24.67
CA GLN A 223 -0.38 -29.57 25.58
C GLN A 223 -0.29 -28.85 26.94
N LYS A 224 0.91 -28.68 27.49
CA LYS A 224 1.15 -27.90 28.72
C LYS A 224 0.78 -26.42 28.53
N ALA A 225 1.14 -25.82 27.39
CA ALA A 225 0.77 -24.44 27.07
C ALA A 225 -0.75 -24.27 26.95
N VAL A 226 -1.45 -25.22 26.34
CA VAL A 226 -2.92 -25.23 26.30
C VAL A 226 -3.53 -25.46 27.68
N GLY A 227 -2.90 -26.28 28.52
CA GLY A 227 -3.25 -26.40 29.93
C GLY A 227 -3.22 -25.04 30.65
N ARG A 228 -2.15 -24.26 30.47
CA ARG A 228 -2.04 -22.90 31.03
C ARG A 228 -3.11 -21.96 30.49
N PHE A 229 -3.43 -22.05 29.19
CA PHE A 229 -4.55 -21.32 28.61
C PHE A 229 -5.88 -21.67 29.30
N HIS A 230 -6.17 -22.96 29.52
CA HIS A 230 -7.39 -23.39 30.22
C HIS A 230 -7.40 -23.04 31.71
N THR A 231 -6.25 -22.96 32.37
CA THR A 231 -6.18 -22.47 33.76
C THR A 231 -6.67 -21.02 33.85
N LYS A 232 -6.31 -20.17 32.89
CA LYS A 232 -6.76 -18.77 32.82
C LYS A 232 -8.16 -18.63 32.22
N ASN A 233 -8.57 -19.57 31.35
CA ASN A 233 -9.85 -19.57 30.66
C ASN A 233 -10.62 -20.90 30.87
N PRO A 234 -11.11 -21.19 32.09
CA PRO A 234 -11.72 -22.46 32.43
C PRO A 234 -13.01 -22.78 31.66
N GLN A 235 -13.67 -21.77 31.09
CA GLN A 235 -14.88 -21.92 30.28
C GLN A 235 -14.66 -22.67 28.95
N TYR A 236 -13.42 -22.72 28.43
CA TYR A 236 -13.09 -23.46 27.20
C TYR A 236 -12.59 -24.89 27.46
N ARG A 237 -12.41 -25.25 28.74
CA ARG A 237 -12.00 -26.59 29.15
C ARG A 237 -13.19 -27.55 29.09
N SER A 238 -12.98 -28.79 28.65
CA SER A 238 -14.03 -29.82 28.69
C SER A 238 -14.59 -29.99 30.10
N LYS A 239 -15.92 -30.13 30.22
CA LYS A 239 -16.63 -30.28 31.50
C LYS A 239 -16.06 -31.46 32.30
N GLY A 240 -15.81 -31.23 33.60
CA GLY A 240 -15.33 -32.26 34.52
C GLY A 240 -13.84 -32.58 34.44
N LYS A 241 -13.07 -31.94 33.55
CA LYS A 241 -11.62 -32.15 33.47
C LYS A 241 -10.86 -31.13 34.33
N SER A 242 -9.93 -31.62 35.16
CA SER A 242 -8.94 -30.77 35.85
C SER A 242 -7.84 -30.30 34.90
N PHE A 243 -7.49 -31.12 33.90
CA PHE A 243 -6.55 -30.81 32.83
C PHE A 243 -7.13 -31.24 31.48
N ASP A 244 -7.12 -30.34 30.50
CA ASP A 244 -7.55 -30.64 29.12
C ASP A 244 -6.47 -30.20 28.13
N PRO A 245 -5.79 -31.15 27.47
CA PRO A 245 -4.73 -30.83 26.53
C PRO A 245 -5.23 -30.35 25.17
N ALA A 246 -6.54 -30.43 24.90
CA ALA A 246 -7.12 -30.08 23.60
C ALA A 246 -7.77 -28.69 23.64
N ILE A 247 -7.23 -27.74 22.87
CA ILE A 247 -7.66 -26.32 22.85
C ILE A 247 -9.13 -26.11 22.47
N GLY A 248 -9.70 -26.99 21.64
CA GLY A 248 -11.07 -26.89 21.13
C GLY A 248 -11.33 -25.68 20.21
N PRO A 249 -12.43 -25.69 19.41
CA PRO A 249 -12.73 -24.59 18.49
C PRO A 249 -12.98 -23.24 19.20
N GLY A 250 -13.69 -23.28 20.35
CA GLY A 250 -13.97 -22.08 21.15
C GLY A 250 -12.71 -21.49 21.78
N GLY A 251 -11.88 -22.35 22.39
CA GLY A 251 -10.61 -21.92 22.99
C GLY A 251 -9.63 -21.38 21.94
N PHE A 252 -9.58 -21.99 20.75
CA PHE A 252 -8.72 -21.49 19.67
C PHE A 252 -9.18 -20.14 19.13
N LYS A 253 -10.49 -19.90 19.06
CA LYS A 253 -11.04 -18.58 18.70
C LYS A 253 -10.66 -17.53 19.74
N GLU A 254 -10.75 -17.85 21.03
CA GLU A 254 -10.40 -16.89 22.09
C GLU A 254 -8.90 -16.61 22.15
N LEU A 255 -8.07 -17.66 22.08
CA LEU A 255 -6.62 -17.53 22.01
C LEU A 255 -6.18 -16.60 20.88
N GLN A 256 -6.83 -16.69 19.71
CA GLN A 256 -6.58 -15.77 18.60
C GLN A 256 -6.87 -14.31 18.97
N LYS A 257 -7.97 -14.02 19.67
CA LYS A 257 -8.28 -12.67 20.15
C LYS A 257 -7.27 -12.18 21.18
N GLU A 258 -6.91 -13.02 22.15
CA GLU A 258 -5.89 -12.69 23.16
C GLU A 258 -4.53 -12.39 22.50
N ALA A 259 -4.22 -13.07 21.39
CA ALA A 259 -3.05 -12.81 20.58
C ALA A 259 -3.21 -11.63 19.60
N GLY A 260 -4.30 -10.87 19.67
CA GLY A 260 -4.55 -9.64 18.92
C GLY A 260 -5.17 -9.81 17.52
N ARG A 261 -5.77 -10.96 17.23
CA ARG A 261 -6.57 -11.15 16.00
C ARG A 261 -7.96 -10.53 16.14
N LYS A 262 -8.53 -10.08 15.02
CA LYS A 262 -9.87 -9.49 14.95
C LYS A 262 -10.71 -10.19 13.89
#